data_AF-A0A2G2H7W5-F1
#
_entry.id   AF-A0A2G2H7W5-F1
#
_cell.length_a   1.000
_cell.length_b   1.000
_cell.length_c   1.000
_cell.angle_alpha   90.00
_cell.angle_beta   90.00
_cell.angle_gamma   90.00
#
_symmetry.space_group_name_H-M   'P 1'
#
loop_
_entity.id
_entity.type
_entity.pdbx_description
1 polymer ?
#
loop_
_entity_poly.entity_id
_entity_poly.type
_entity_poly.pdbx_seq_one_letter_code
_entity_poly.pdbx_strand_id
1 'polypeptide(L)'
;MSNRTIKCPNCSTDIDVNDILYHQLENELKQKNIAEQKKLKDEVEAKRTEYKQAFDTLKVQQEAIKLQQDKFDEELKKATQIQLKVEKQKLQVSIKKELEEEQSDSIALLKKELDEKSNQVKELNKSKAEIEKLKREKEEITSKVQAEAEISLTKRLQVEKQLIQKTADEQNELKLRQKEEQLKQLQEQLQIAQRKAEQGSMQLQGEVQELAIEEYLTDKYPFDVIEEIKKGARGADCIQIVHTREVQNCGKIYYESKRTKDFQKSWIEKFKADMRDKGVDVGVLVSEVLPSDMDRMGLVDGIWICTFEEFKGLSSVLRDGVIKINHARKIEENKTDKMSLLYGYLTSTEFSMQIEAIVEGFTTMKTDLETEKRSMARIWKQRDKQIEKVLDNTIGMYGSIKGIAGNAIGNVKALELPYSDIEEEK
;
A
#
# COMPACT_ATOMS: atom_id res chain seq x y z
N MET A 1 -20.93 -83.59 63.76
CA MET A 1 -21.93 -84.08 62.79
C MET A 1 -21.93 -85.60 62.89
N SER A 2 -23.07 -86.23 63.19
CA SER A 2 -23.13 -87.68 63.39
C SER A 2 -22.91 -88.41 62.07
N ASN A 3 -21.78 -89.12 61.94
CA ASN A 3 -21.53 -90.00 60.81
C ASN A 3 -22.51 -91.18 60.84
N ARG A 4 -23.47 -91.18 59.90
CA ARG A 4 -24.41 -92.28 59.70
C ARG A 4 -23.76 -93.30 58.78
N THR A 5 -23.07 -94.26 59.37
CA THR A 5 -22.52 -95.43 58.65
C THR A 5 -23.54 -96.57 58.64
N ILE A 6 -23.85 -97.10 57.46
CA ILE A 6 -24.74 -98.26 57.27
C ILE A 6 -23.89 -99.48 56.92
N LYS A 7 -24.09 -100.62 57.58
CA LYS A 7 -23.39 -101.87 57.24
C LYS A 7 -24.04 -102.56 56.06
N CYS A 8 -23.25 -102.88 55.03
CA CYS A 8 -23.74 -103.59 53.85
C CYS A 8 -24.18 -105.02 54.23
N PRO A 9 -25.44 -105.43 53.94
CA PRO A 9 -25.92 -106.76 54.32
C PRO A 9 -25.24 -107.92 53.58
N ASN A 10 -24.50 -107.66 52.50
CA ASN A 10 -23.88 -108.68 51.66
C ASN A 10 -22.38 -108.91 51.97
N CYS A 11 -21.66 -107.90 52.46
CA CYS A 11 -20.21 -107.99 52.70
C CYS A 11 -19.74 -107.33 54.00
N SER A 12 -20.64 -106.81 54.84
CA SER A 12 -20.37 -106.21 56.16
C SER A 12 -19.45 -104.98 56.21
N THR A 13 -19.11 -104.40 55.06
CA THR A 13 -18.35 -103.14 54.98
C THR A 13 -19.19 -101.96 55.47
N ASP A 14 -18.56 -101.04 56.21
CA ASP A 14 -19.17 -99.78 56.68
C ASP A 14 -19.28 -98.78 55.53
N ILE A 15 -20.51 -98.38 55.20
CA ILE A 15 -20.80 -97.40 54.15
C ILE A 15 -21.09 -96.04 54.79
N ASP A 16 -20.24 -95.04 54.57
CA ASP A 16 -20.50 -93.66 54.99
C ASP A 16 -21.50 -93.00 54.02
N VAL A 17 -22.73 -92.75 54.50
CA VAL A 17 -23.82 -92.19 53.71
C VAL A 17 -23.52 -90.74 53.28
N ASN A 18 -22.73 -89.99 54.06
CA ASN A 18 -22.35 -88.63 53.70
C ASN A 18 -21.38 -88.62 52.51
N ASP A 19 -20.49 -89.61 52.42
CA ASP A 19 -19.49 -89.71 51.35
C ASP A 19 -20.13 -90.10 50.01
N ILE A 20 -21.13 -90.99 50.03
CA ILE A 20 -21.93 -91.31 48.83
C ILE A 20 -22.70 -90.09 48.33
N LEU A 21 -23.35 -89.34 49.23
CA LEU A 21 -24.07 -88.12 48.87
C LEU A 21 -23.12 -87.04 48.33
N TYR A 22 -21.92 -86.93 48.90
CA TYR A 22 -20.90 -86.00 48.42
C TYR A 22 -20.41 -86.38 47.02
N HIS A 23 -20.13 -87.66 46.76
CA HIS A 23 -19.74 -88.14 45.43
C HIS A 23 -20.86 -88.01 44.40
N GLN A 24 -22.12 -88.22 44.78
CA GLN A 24 -23.26 -87.98 43.89
C GLN A 24 -23.39 -86.48 43.54
N LEU A 25 -23.30 -85.60 44.54
CA LEU A 25 -23.35 -84.15 44.35
C LEU A 25 -22.16 -83.66 43.51
N GLU A 26 -20.96 -84.17 43.75
CA GLU A 26 -19.74 -83.84 43.00
C GLU A 26 -19.86 -84.28 41.53
N ASN A 27 -20.43 -85.46 41.28
CA ASN A 27 -20.69 -85.94 39.92
C ASN A 27 -21.76 -85.11 39.20
N GLU A 28 -22.85 -84.74 39.87
CA GLU A 28 -23.84 -83.82 39.30
C GLU A 28 -23.25 -82.43 38.99
N LEU A 29 -22.44 -81.88 39.89
CA LEU A 29 -21.75 -80.60 39.68
C LEU A 29 -20.74 -80.67 38.54
N LYS A 30 -19.97 -81.76 38.44
CA LYS A 30 -19.06 -82.00 37.30
C LYS A 30 -19.83 -82.09 35.99
N GLN A 31 -20.95 -82.81 35.96
CA GLN A 31 -21.79 -82.91 34.76
C GLN A 31 -22.41 -81.56 34.38
N LYS A 32 -22.91 -80.78 35.35
CA LYS A 32 -23.43 -79.42 35.11
C LYS A 32 -22.34 -78.49 34.58
N ASN A 33 -21.15 -78.49 35.17
CA ASN A 33 -20.02 -77.67 34.71
C ASN A 33 -19.56 -78.07 33.30
N ILE A 34 -19.51 -79.35 32.97
CA ILE A 34 -19.18 -79.82 31.61
C ILE A 34 -20.25 -79.37 30.61
N ALA A 35 -21.53 -79.44 30.99
CA ALA A 35 -22.64 -78.99 30.15
C ALA A 35 -22.61 -77.47 29.93
N GLU A 36 -22.32 -76.67 30.96
CA GLU A 36 -22.16 -75.22 30.87
C GLU A 36 -20.93 -74.83 30.02
N GLN A 37 -19.79 -75.51 30.21
CA GLN A 37 -18.60 -75.28 29.38
C GLN A 37 -18.87 -75.60 27.91
N LYS A 38 -19.66 -76.64 27.62
CA LYS A 38 -20.04 -76.99 26.24
C LYS A 38 -20.95 -75.91 25.64
N LYS A 39 -21.98 -75.47 26.38
CA LYS A 39 -22.87 -74.38 25.94
C LYS A 39 -22.10 -73.09 25.65
N LEU A 40 -21.17 -72.71 26.53
CA LEU A 40 -20.34 -71.52 26.35
C LEU A 40 -19.44 -71.64 25.12
N LYS A 41 -18.84 -72.82 24.87
CA LYS A 41 -18.04 -73.06 23.67
C LYS A 41 -18.88 -72.95 22.39
N ASP A 42 -20.05 -73.57 22.37
CA ASP A 42 -20.96 -73.53 21.22
C ASP A 42 -21.43 -72.09 20.94
N GLU A 43 -21.71 -71.30 21.99
CA GLU A 43 -22.08 -69.88 21.87
C GLU A 43 -20.93 -69.00 21.35
N VAL A 44 -19.71 -69.21 21.85
CA VAL A 44 -18.51 -68.50 21.37
C VAL A 44 -18.21 -68.85 19.92
N GLU A 45 -18.37 -70.11 19.52
CA GLU A 45 -18.16 -70.55 18.14
C GLU A 45 -19.22 -69.97 17.20
N ALA A 46 -20.49 -69.96 17.61
CA ALA A 46 -21.57 -69.29 16.87
C ALA A 46 -21.26 -67.79 16.67
N LYS A 47 -20.92 -67.07 17.75
CA LYS A 47 -20.54 -65.65 17.67
C LYS A 47 -19.34 -65.42 16.77
N ARG A 48 -18.33 -66.29 16.82
CA ARG A 48 -17.15 -66.21 15.95
C ARG A 48 -17.51 -66.35 14.47
N THR A 49 -18.45 -67.22 14.13
CA THR A 49 -18.93 -67.35 12.74
C THR A 49 -19.71 -66.12 12.28
N GLU A 50 -20.59 -65.57 13.13
CA GLU A 50 -21.29 -64.31 12.86
C GLU A 50 -20.32 -63.15 12.60
N TYR A 51 -19.32 -62.97 13.47
CA TYR A 51 -18.31 -61.91 13.30
C TYR A 51 -17.49 -62.09 12.02
N LYS A 52 -17.16 -63.33 11.65
CA LYS A 52 -16.41 -63.60 10.41
C LYS A 52 -17.24 -63.23 9.18
N GLN A 53 -18.52 -63.61 9.15
CA GLN A 53 -19.42 -63.24 8.06
C GLN A 53 -19.64 -61.72 7.97
N ALA A 54 -19.79 -61.04 9.10
CA ALA A 54 -19.91 -59.58 9.14
C ALA A 54 -18.63 -58.88 8.64
N PHE A 55 -17.45 -59.40 9.01
CA PHE A 55 -16.17 -58.87 8.55
C PHE A 55 -15.97 -59.06 7.04
N ASP A 56 -16.29 -60.24 6.52
CA ASP A 56 -16.21 -60.51 5.07
C ASP A 56 -17.17 -59.60 4.28
N THR A 57 -18.38 -59.36 4.81
CA THR A 57 -19.36 -58.44 4.20
C THR A 57 -18.86 -56.99 4.20
N LEU A 58 -18.29 -56.52 5.32
CA LEU A 58 -17.70 -55.18 5.42
C LEU A 58 -16.53 -54.99 4.45
N LYS A 59 -15.70 -56.02 4.27
CA LYS A 59 -14.58 -55.97 3.33
C LYS A 59 -15.06 -55.80 1.88
N VAL A 60 -16.09 -56.53 1.49
CA VAL A 60 -16.72 -56.39 0.15
C VAL A 60 -17.32 -54.99 -0.03
N GLN A 61 -18.00 -54.45 0.98
CA GLN A 61 -18.53 -53.09 0.93
C GLN A 61 -17.42 -52.04 0.80
N GLN A 62 -16.31 -52.21 1.53
CA GLN A 62 -15.17 -51.29 1.46
C GLN A 62 -14.51 -51.30 0.07
N GLU A 63 -14.37 -52.47 -0.55
CA GLU A 63 -13.85 -52.59 -1.92
C GLU A 63 -14.82 -51.98 -2.95
N ALA A 64 -16.13 -52.15 -2.77
CA ALA A 64 -17.14 -51.53 -3.62
C ALA A 64 -17.14 -49.99 -3.53
N ILE A 65 -16.99 -49.43 -2.32
CA ILE A 65 -16.89 -47.98 -2.11
C ILE A 65 -15.63 -47.42 -2.76
N LYS A 66 -14.48 -48.09 -2.61
CA LYS A 66 -13.23 -47.69 -3.28
C LYS A 66 -13.39 -47.64 -4.79
N LEU A 67 -14.00 -48.67 -5.38
CA LEU A 67 -14.24 -48.70 -6.83
C LEU A 67 -15.18 -47.59 -7.30
N GLN A 68 -16.18 -47.22 -6.50
CA GLN A 68 -17.06 -46.08 -6.79
C GLN A 68 -16.31 -44.75 -6.68
N GLN A 69 -15.46 -44.57 -5.67
CA GLN A 69 -14.61 -43.38 -5.52
C GLN A 69 -13.66 -43.22 -6.71
N ASP A 70 -12.98 -44.28 -7.13
CA ASP A 70 -12.07 -44.24 -8.27
C ASP A 70 -12.79 -43.85 -9.58
N LYS A 71 -13.99 -44.40 -9.81
CA LYS A 71 -14.82 -44.03 -10.98
C LYS A 71 -15.29 -42.58 -10.92
N PHE A 72 -15.72 -42.12 -9.75
CA PHE A 72 -16.15 -40.73 -9.55
C PHE A 72 -15.00 -39.75 -9.76
N ASP A 73 -13.81 -40.07 -9.26
CA ASP A 73 -12.60 -39.27 -9.44
C ASP A 73 -12.17 -39.20 -10.91
N GLU A 74 -12.30 -40.28 -11.67
CA GLU A 74 -12.05 -40.26 -13.12
C GLU A 74 -13.06 -39.39 -13.88
N GLU A 75 -14.35 -39.48 -13.55
CA GLU A 75 -15.39 -38.65 -14.17
C GLU A 75 -15.21 -37.17 -13.81
N LEU A 76 -14.88 -36.87 -12.55
CA LEU A 76 -14.59 -35.52 -12.10
C LEU A 76 -13.36 -34.93 -12.80
N LYS A 77 -12.28 -35.71 -12.97
CA LYS A 77 -11.09 -35.30 -13.73
C LYS A 77 -11.43 -35.01 -15.20
N LYS A 78 -12.28 -35.81 -15.83
CA LYS A 78 -12.71 -35.57 -17.23
C LYS A 78 -13.57 -34.30 -17.33
N ALA A 79 -14.54 -34.13 -16.43
CA ALA A 79 -15.41 -32.96 -16.42
C ALA A 79 -14.64 -31.66 -16.17
N THR A 80 -13.74 -31.66 -15.19
CA THR A 80 -12.88 -30.50 -14.88
C THR A 80 -11.93 -30.15 -16.02
N GLN A 81 -11.34 -31.13 -16.69
CA GLN A 81 -10.51 -30.88 -17.89
C GLN A 81 -11.30 -30.25 -19.04
N ILE A 82 -12.55 -30.67 -19.25
CA ILE A 82 -13.42 -30.09 -20.29
C ILE A 82 -13.78 -28.64 -19.92
N GLN A 83 -14.20 -28.38 -18.68
CA GLN A 83 -14.49 -27.03 -18.21
C GLN A 83 -13.29 -26.10 -18.32
N LEU A 84 -12.10 -26.55 -17.89
CA LEU A 84 -10.86 -25.77 -18.02
C LEU A 84 -10.52 -25.46 -19.48
N LYS A 85 -10.77 -26.37 -20.42
CA LYS A 85 -10.56 -26.08 -21.85
C LYS A 85 -11.53 -25.03 -22.37
N VAL A 86 -12.81 -25.11 -21.98
CA VAL A 86 -13.84 -24.14 -22.39
C VAL A 86 -13.54 -22.76 -21.80
N GLU A 87 -13.18 -22.67 -20.52
CA GLU A 87 -12.82 -21.40 -19.89
C GLU A 87 -11.56 -20.79 -20.49
N LYS A 88 -10.52 -21.60 -20.75
CA LYS A 88 -9.31 -21.12 -21.45
C LYS A 88 -9.63 -20.55 -22.83
N GLN A 89 -10.51 -21.21 -23.60
CA GLN A 89 -10.94 -20.70 -24.90
C GLN A 89 -11.73 -19.40 -24.77
N LYS A 90 -12.66 -19.30 -23.82
CA LYS A 90 -13.41 -18.06 -23.56
C LYS A 90 -12.48 -16.91 -23.18
N LEU A 91 -11.53 -17.16 -22.29
CA LEU A 91 -10.55 -16.17 -21.84
C LEU A 91 -9.63 -15.74 -22.99
N GLN A 92 -9.18 -16.66 -23.84
CA GLN A 92 -8.38 -16.31 -25.02
C GLN A 92 -9.17 -15.43 -25.99
N VAL A 93 -10.46 -15.70 -26.19
CA VAL A 93 -11.32 -14.89 -27.06
C VAL A 93 -11.56 -13.51 -26.46
N SER A 94 -11.79 -13.40 -25.14
CA SER A 94 -12.00 -12.10 -24.49
C SER A 94 -10.73 -11.24 -24.52
N ILE A 95 -9.58 -11.82 -24.18
CA ILE A 95 -8.28 -11.12 -24.23
C ILE A 95 -7.99 -10.64 -25.65
N LYS A 96 -8.22 -11.49 -26.66
CA LYS A 96 -7.98 -11.10 -28.06
C LYS A 96 -8.87 -9.92 -28.47
N LYS A 97 -10.14 -9.92 -28.03
CA LYS A 97 -11.08 -8.83 -28.32
C LYS A 97 -10.68 -7.52 -27.62
N GLU A 98 -10.34 -7.58 -26.34
CA GLU A 98 -9.85 -6.42 -25.58
C GLU A 98 -8.59 -5.83 -26.19
N LEU A 99 -7.65 -6.69 -26.62
CA LEU A 99 -6.40 -6.27 -27.24
C LEU A 99 -6.61 -5.66 -28.64
N GLU A 100 -7.59 -6.16 -29.41
CA GLU A 100 -8.00 -5.56 -30.69
C GLU A 100 -8.67 -4.18 -30.48
N GLU A 101 -9.48 -4.03 -29.44
CA GLU A 101 -10.10 -2.74 -29.07
C GLU A 101 -9.05 -1.72 -28.59
N GLU A 102 -8.14 -2.10 -27.70
CA GLU A 102 -7.04 -1.24 -27.24
C GLU A 102 -6.10 -0.83 -28.38
N GLN A 103 -5.75 -1.76 -29.28
CA GLN A 103 -4.93 -1.43 -30.45
C GLN A 103 -5.65 -0.49 -31.40
N SER A 104 -6.95 -0.69 -31.62
CA SER A 104 -7.80 0.21 -32.40
C SER A 104 -7.74 1.64 -31.84
N ASP A 105 -7.97 1.79 -30.54
CA ASP A 105 -8.01 3.09 -29.88
C ASP A 105 -6.64 3.78 -29.86
N SER A 106 -5.58 3.01 -29.60
CA SER A 106 -4.20 3.51 -29.67
C SER A 106 -3.84 3.99 -31.08
N ILE A 107 -4.19 3.23 -32.11
CA ILE A 107 -3.95 3.63 -33.52
C ILE A 107 -4.77 4.87 -33.88
N ALA A 108 -6.01 4.99 -33.39
CA ALA A 108 -6.85 6.16 -33.63
C ALA A 108 -6.27 7.42 -32.98
N LEU A 109 -5.79 7.32 -31.73
CA LEU A 109 -5.10 8.40 -31.03
C LEU A 109 -3.81 8.81 -31.74
N LEU A 110 -2.97 7.85 -32.12
CA LEU A 110 -1.72 8.11 -32.83
C LEU A 110 -1.96 8.78 -34.19
N LYS A 111 -2.99 8.36 -34.93
CA LYS A 111 -3.38 9.03 -36.18
C LYS A 111 -3.81 10.47 -35.95
N LYS A 112 -4.59 10.72 -34.90
CA LYS A 112 -5.04 12.07 -34.55
C LYS A 112 -3.88 12.98 -34.17
N GLU A 113 -2.95 12.48 -33.34
CA GLU A 113 -1.72 13.21 -33.00
C GLU A 113 -0.86 13.48 -34.23
N LEU A 114 -0.73 12.52 -35.15
CA LEU A 114 0.03 12.68 -36.38
C LEU A 114 -0.58 13.79 -37.27
N ASP A 115 -1.91 13.82 -37.40
CA ASP A 115 -2.61 14.85 -38.15
C ASP A 115 -2.46 16.24 -37.50
N GLU A 116 -2.58 16.33 -36.18
CA GLU A 116 -2.35 17.57 -35.44
C GLU A 116 -0.90 18.07 -35.61
N LYS A 117 0.09 17.19 -35.49
CA LYS A 117 1.51 17.52 -35.71
C LYS A 117 1.78 17.92 -37.17
N SER A 118 1.19 17.23 -38.13
CA SER A 118 1.28 17.57 -39.55
C SER A 118 0.72 18.97 -39.83
N ASN A 119 -0.41 19.32 -39.21
CA ASN A 119 -1.00 20.65 -39.32
C ASN A 119 -0.14 21.72 -38.65
N GLN A 120 0.40 21.47 -37.45
CA GLN A 120 1.36 22.37 -36.78
C GLN A 120 2.60 22.63 -37.64
N VAL A 121 3.15 21.60 -38.29
CA VAL A 121 4.31 21.75 -39.18
C VAL A 121 3.95 22.59 -40.41
N LYS A 122 2.76 22.40 -41.00
CA LYS A 122 2.28 23.24 -42.11
C LYS A 122 2.15 24.72 -41.69
N GLU A 123 1.59 25.00 -40.52
CA GLU A 123 1.48 26.36 -39.99
C GLU A 123 2.84 26.99 -39.66
N LEU A 124 3.76 26.22 -39.07
CA LEU A 124 5.14 26.66 -38.83
C LEU A 124 5.88 26.98 -40.13
N ASN A 125 5.67 26.19 -41.19
CA ASN A 125 6.29 26.46 -42.48
C ASN A 125 5.69 27.71 -43.16
N LYS A 126 4.37 27.94 -43.05
CA LYS A 126 3.73 29.17 -43.55
C LYS A 126 4.22 30.41 -42.81
N SER A 127 4.26 30.37 -41.47
CA SER A 127 4.74 31.49 -40.65
C SER A 127 6.23 31.77 -40.88
N LYS A 128 7.07 30.75 -41.04
CA LYS A 128 8.47 30.94 -41.46
C LYS A 128 8.58 31.64 -42.81
N ALA A 129 7.76 31.26 -43.80
CA ALA A 129 7.76 31.91 -45.11
C ALA A 129 7.30 33.38 -45.03
N GLU A 130 6.31 33.70 -44.20
CA GLU A 130 5.89 35.09 -43.93
C GLU A 130 6.97 35.91 -43.22
N ILE A 131 7.64 35.34 -42.21
CA ILE A 131 8.75 36.00 -41.52
C ILE A 131 9.89 36.31 -42.49
N GLU A 132 10.24 35.38 -43.37
CA GLU A 132 11.28 35.55 -44.38
C GLU A 132 10.90 36.68 -45.36
N LYS A 133 9.63 36.75 -45.77
CA LYS A 133 9.11 37.81 -46.64
C LYS A 133 9.16 39.18 -45.96
N LEU A 134 8.69 39.27 -44.71
CA LEU A 134 8.73 40.50 -43.92
C LEU A 134 10.17 40.97 -43.64
N LYS A 135 11.11 40.04 -43.44
CA LYS A 135 12.54 40.37 -43.32
C LYS A 135 13.08 41.03 -44.59
N ARG A 136 12.76 40.49 -45.77
CA ARG A 136 13.18 41.08 -47.06
C ARG A 136 12.58 42.47 -47.28
N GLU A 137 11.29 42.64 -46.99
CA GLU A 137 10.62 43.95 -47.09
C GLU A 137 11.25 44.96 -46.12
N LYS A 138 11.58 44.53 -44.89
CA LYS A 138 12.27 45.38 -43.92
C LYS A 138 13.67 45.76 -44.39
N GLU A 139 14.45 44.81 -44.93
CA GLU A 139 15.79 45.08 -45.46
C GLU A 139 15.76 46.08 -46.62
N GLU A 140 14.84 45.93 -47.58
CA GLU A 140 14.65 46.90 -48.67
C GLU A 140 14.29 48.29 -48.15
N ILE A 141 13.36 48.39 -47.19
CA ILE A 141 12.98 49.66 -46.58
C ILE A 141 14.19 50.27 -45.85
N THR A 142 14.94 49.49 -45.06
CA THR A 142 16.12 50.00 -44.35
C THR A 142 17.20 50.49 -45.31
N SER A 143 17.43 49.80 -46.43
CA SER A 143 18.39 50.23 -47.45
C SER A 143 17.96 51.55 -48.11
N LYS A 144 16.66 51.72 -48.43
CA LYS A 144 16.13 52.98 -48.94
C LYS A 144 16.28 54.12 -47.94
N VAL A 145 15.92 53.88 -46.67
CA VAL A 145 16.07 54.87 -45.58
C VAL A 145 17.53 55.23 -45.34
N GLN A 146 18.46 54.26 -45.40
CA GLN A 146 19.90 54.53 -45.28
C GLN A 146 20.43 55.35 -46.45
N ALA A 147 20.03 55.05 -47.68
CA ALA A 147 20.41 55.82 -48.86
C ALA A 147 19.86 57.26 -48.80
N GLU A 148 18.58 57.43 -48.40
CA GLU A 148 17.99 58.76 -48.19
C GLU A 148 18.69 59.52 -47.05
N ALA A 149 19.04 58.82 -45.97
CA ALA A 149 19.80 59.38 -44.87
C ALA A 149 21.19 59.83 -45.33
N GLU A 150 21.95 59.03 -46.08
CA GLU A 150 23.25 59.40 -46.66
C GLU A 150 23.15 60.59 -47.63
N ILE A 151 22.13 60.63 -48.49
CA ILE A 151 21.89 61.76 -49.39
C ILE A 151 21.59 63.03 -48.58
N SER A 152 20.79 62.91 -47.51
CA SER A 152 20.50 64.03 -46.61
C SER A 152 21.72 64.49 -45.81
N LEU A 153 22.58 63.54 -45.39
CA LEU A 153 23.81 63.80 -44.64
C LEU A 153 24.84 64.48 -45.54
N THR A 154 24.96 64.06 -46.79
CA THR A 154 25.87 64.66 -47.78
C THR A 154 25.45 66.08 -48.13
N LYS A 155 24.13 66.33 -48.27
CA LYS A 155 23.58 67.68 -48.44
C LYS A 155 23.84 68.56 -47.21
N ARG A 156 23.69 68.04 -45.99
CA ARG A 156 24.03 68.77 -44.75
C ARG A 156 25.53 69.04 -44.62
N LEU A 157 26.38 68.06 -44.94
CA LEU A 157 27.84 68.20 -44.91
C LEU A 157 28.38 69.19 -45.94
N GLN A 158 27.75 69.35 -47.11
CA GLN A 158 28.12 70.40 -48.06
C GLN A 158 27.75 71.81 -47.57
N VAL A 159 26.60 71.95 -46.90
CA VAL A 159 26.19 73.21 -46.27
C VAL A 159 27.08 73.53 -45.07
N GLU A 160 27.44 72.55 -44.25
CA GLU A 160 28.37 72.72 -43.13
C GLU A 160 29.81 72.98 -43.58
N LYS A 161 30.33 72.33 -44.64
CA LYS A 161 31.67 72.64 -45.18
C LYS A 161 31.81 74.09 -45.66
N GLN A 162 30.74 74.69 -46.20
CA GLN A 162 30.75 76.11 -46.57
C GLN A 162 30.68 77.06 -45.38
N LEU A 163 30.09 76.64 -44.26
CA LEU A 163 30.09 77.41 -43.02
C LEU A 163 31.42 77.29 -42.25
N ILE A 164 32.06 76.12 -42.27
CA ILE A 164 33.27 75.78 -41.52
C ILE A 164 34.52 76.49 -42.04
N GLN A 165 34.55 76.94 -43.30
CA GLN A 165 35.71 77.66 -43.86
C GLN A 165 35.76 79.16 -43.46
N LYS A 166 34.74 79.67 -42.73
CA LYS A 166 34.68 81.07 -42.26
C LYS A 166 34.66 81.24 -40.74
N THR A 167 34.64 80.16 -39.96
CA THR A 167 34.46 80.22 -38.50
C THR A 167 35.52 79.40 -37.72
N ALA A 168 36.64 79.06 -38.35
CA ALA A 168 37.64 78.14 -37.81
C ALA A 168 38.85 78.78 -37.08
N ASP A 169 38.96 80.12 -37.01
CA ASP A 169 40.11 80.77 -36.34
C ASP A 169 39.80 81.48 -35.01
N GLU A 170 38.54 81.53 -34.52
CA GLU A 170 38.25 82.31 -33.29
C GLU A 170 37.40 81.60 -32.21
N GLN A 171 37.04 80.32 -32.34
CA GLN A 171 36.28 79.63 -31.27
C GLN A 171 36.69 78.16 -31.03
N ASN A 172 37.98 77.91 -30.86
CA ASN A 172 38.44 76.60 -30.35
C ASN A 172 39.34 76.69 -29.11
N GLU A 173 39.13 77.72 -28.30
CA GLU A 173 39.72 77.87 -26.98
C GLU A 173 38.59 78.01 -25.94
N LEU A 174 37.81 76.93 -25.72
CA LEU A 174 36.98 76.73 -24.50
C LEU A 174 36.11 75.45 -24.48
N LYS A 175 36.03 74.65 -25.55
CA LYS A 175 35.20 73.41 -25.56
C LYS A 175 35.92 72.12 -25.14
N LEU A 176 37.25 72.15 -24.95
CA LEU A 176 38.00 70.98 -24.49
C LEU A 176 37.92 70.73 -22.97
N ARG A 177 37.37 71.67 -22.19
CA ARG A 177 37.25 71.54 -20.71
C ARG A 177 35.92 70.97 -20.20
N GLN A 178 34.94 70.72 -21.06
CA GLN A 178 33.66 70.12 -20.63
C GLN A 178 33.60 68.58 -20.81
N LYS A 179 34.60 67.98 -21.48
CA LYS A 179 34.65 66.53 -21.72
C LYS A 179 35.39 65.74 -20.64
N GLU A 180 36.16 66.40 -19.77
CA GLU A 180 36.83 65.75 -18.63
C GLU A 180 35.90 65.57 -17.42
N GLU A 181 34.79 66.31 -17.36
CA GLU A 181 33.85 66.24 -16.23
C GLU A 181 32.78 65.15 -16.39
N GLN A 182 32.50 64.71 -17.63
CA GLN A 182 31.56 63.60 -17.91
C GLN A 182 32.13 62.21 -17.57
N LEU A 183 33.45 62.08 -17.35
CA LEU A 183 34.08 60.82 -16.94
C LEU A 183 33.93 60.54 -15.43
N LYS A 184 33.62 61.55 -14.61
CA LYS A 184 33.39 61.37 -13.16
C LYS A 184 32.00 60.83 -12.82
N GLN A 185 30.98 61.11 -13.62
CA GLN A 185 29.61 60.59 -13.40
C GLN A 185 29.42 59.12 -13.82
N LEU A 186 30.37 58.54 -14.56
CA LEU A 186 30.36 57.12 -14.91
C LEU A 186 30.98 56.21 -13.82
N GLN A 187 31.69 56.79 -12.84
CA GLN A 187 32.24 56.04 -11.70
C GLN A 187 31.22 55.84 -10.56
N GLU A 188 30.12 56.61 -10.52
CA GLU A 188 29.10 56.49 -9.47
C GLU A 188 27.98 55.48 -9.78
N GLN A 189 27.83 55.05 -11.05
CA GLN A 189 26.83 54.03 -11.43
C GLN A 189 27.38 52.59 -11.39
N LEU A 190 28.69 52.39 -11.18
CA LEU A 190 29.30 51.07 -11.01
C LEU A 190 29.12 50.49 -9.59
N GLN A 191 28.83 51.31 -8.58
CA GLN A 191 28.57 50.83 -7.21
C GLN A 191 27.14 50.34 -6.97
N ILE A 192 26.18 50.63 -7.86
CA ILE A 192 24.79 50.16 -7.73
C ILE A 192 24.58 48.82 -8.45
N ALA A 193 25.40 48.49 -9.46
CA ALA A 193 25.36 47.20 -10.16
C ALA A 193 25.99 46.05 -9.35
N GLN A 194 26.84 46.35 -8.36
CA GLN A 194 27.51 45.34 -7.52
C GLN A 194 26.69 44.93 -6.28
N ARG A 195 25.52 45.52 -6.05
CA ARG A 195 24.58 45.16 -4.95
C ARG A 195 23.28 44.51 -5.40
N LYS A 196 23.16 44.12 -6.68
CA LYS A 196 22.04 43.35 -7.23
C LYS A 196 22.44 42.02 -7.86
N ALA A 197 23.67 41.57 -7.58
CA ALA A 197 24.18 40.25 -7.96
C ALA A 197 24.17 39.24 -6.80
N GLU A 198 23.59 39.60 -5.65
CA GLU A 198 23.39 38.71 -4.49
C GLU A 198 21.90 38.46 -4.23
N GLN A 199 21.17 38.06 -5.26
CA GLN A 199 19.88 37.42 -5.08
C GLN A 199 19.91 36.05 -5.76
N GLY A 200 20.64 35.14 -5.12
CA GLY A 200 20.89 33.80 -5.63
C GLY A 200 21.73 32.96 -4.67
N SER A 201 21.37 32.93 -3.38
CA SER A 201 22.00 32.00 -2.42
C SER A 201 21.10 31.74 -1.20
N MET A 202 19.85 31.33 -1.43
CA MET A 202 19.05 30.63 -0.41
C MET A 202 18.79 29.15 -0.75
N GLN A 203 19.07 28.70 -1.99
CA GLN A 203 19.00 27.28 -2.37
C GLN A 203 20.27 26.49 -2.04
N LEU A 204 21.43 27.15 -2.09
CA LEU A 204 22.73 26.49 -1.87
C LEU A 204 22.94 25.95 -0.45
N GLN A 205 22.16 26.34 0.55
CA GLN A 205 22.39 25.94 1.95
C GLN A 205 21.70 24.62 2.34
N GLY A 206 20.70 24.15 1.56
CA GLY A 206 20.11 22.82 1.74
C GLY A 206 20.94 21.71 1.07
N GLU A 207 21.51 22.04 -0.10
CA GLU A 207 22.24 21.12 -0.97
C GLU A 207 23.59 20.66 -0.40
N VAL A 208 24.19 21.42 0.51
CA VAL A 208 25.51 21.06 1.09
C VAL A 208 25.45 19.76 1.89
N GLN A 209 24.34 19.48 2.60
CA GLN A 209 24.25 18.25 3.39
C GLN A 209 23.93 17.03 2.53
N GLU A 210 23.10 17.21 1.52
CA GLU A 210 22.79 16.17 0.52
C GLU A 210 24.08 15.74 -0.19
N LEU A 211 24.82 16.71 -0.74
CA LEU A 211 26.11 16.48 -1.38
C LEU A 211 27.14 15.85 -0.42
N ALA A 212 27.18 16.29 0.85
CA ALA A 212 28.12 15.74 1.82
C ALA A 212 27.80 14.29 2.22
N ILE A 213 26.52 13.88 2.22
CA ILE A 213 26.11 12.49 2.45
C ILE A 213 26.56 11.63 1.26
N GLU A 214 26.30 12.08 0.04
CA GLU A 214 26.66 11.38 -1.19
C GLU A 214 28.17 11.22 -1.35
N GLU A 215 28.94 12.31 -1.14
CA GLU A 215 30.40 12.29 -1.19
C GLU A 215 30.95 11.32 -0.13
N TYR A 216 30.43 11.34 1.10
CA TYR A 216 30.88 10.44 2.15
C TYR A 216 30.61 8.97 1.80
N LEU A 217 29.42 8.65 1.28
CA LEU A 217 29.08 7.29 0.88
C LEU A 217 29.94 6.82 -0.29
N THR A 218 30.19 7.69 -1.27
CA THR A 218 30.98 7.38 -2.48
C THR A 218 32.45 7.12 -2.12
N ASP A 219 33.02 7.96 -1.26
CA ASP A 219 34.41 7.83 -0.81
C ASP A 219 34.61 6.58 0.07
N LYS A 220 33.68 6.33 1.00
CA LYS A 220 33.76 5.21 1.94
C LYS A 220 33.48 3.85 1.29
N TYR A 221 32.58 3.80 0.31
CA TYR A 221 32.10 2.55 -0.30
C TYR A 221 32.24 2.55 -1.83
N PRO A 222 33.46 2.41 -2.38
CA PRO A 222 33.70 2.51 -3.82
C PRO A 222 33.01 1.44 -4.70
N PHE A 223 32.55 0.35 -4.08
CA PHE A 223 31.84 -0.73 -4.79
C PHE A 223 30.33 -0.50 -4.86
N ASP A 224 29.78 0.34 -3.98
CA ASP A 224 28.34 0.59 -3.93
C ASP A 224 27.94 1.59 -5.03
N VAL A 225 26.69 1.51 -5.48
CA VAL A 225 26.13 2.46 -6.45
C VAL A 225 25.22 3.41 -5.70
N ILE A 226 25.46 4.71 -5.82
CA ILE A 226 24.66 5.76 -5.19
C ILE A 226 23.86 6.43 -6.30
N GLU A 227 22.54 6.27 -6.25
CA GLU A 227 21.61 6.85 -7.20
C GLU A 227 21.00 8.13 -6.60
N GLU A 228 21.26 9.26 -7.25
CA GLU A 228 20.65 10.55 -6.94
C GLU A 228 19.22 10.61 -7.48
N ILE A 229 18.26 11.03 -6.66
CA ILE A 229 16.88 11.26 -7.10
C ILE A 229 16.72 12.75 -7.38
N LYS A 230 16.68 13.10 -8.67
CA LYS A 230 16.61 14.48 -9.14
C LYS A 230 15.45 15.27 -8.53
N LYS A 231 15.74 16.50 -8.08
CA LYS A 231 14.75 17.43 -7.50
C LYS A 231 13.58 17.69 -8.47
N GLY A 232 12.38 17.27 -8.04
CA GLY A 232 11.14 17.42 -8.81
C GLY A 232 10.30 16.13 -8.89
N ALA A 233 10.91 14.97 -8.65
CA ALA A 233 10.20 13.73 -8.37
C ALA A 233 9.93 13.62 -6.86
N ARG A 234 8.75 13.14 -6.45
CA ARG A 234 8.48 12.81 -5.04
C ARG A 234 9.46 11.71 -4.59
N GLY A 235 10.10 11.91 -3.45
CA GLY A 235 11.02 10.94 -2.84
C GLY A 235 12.30 11.56 -2.30
N ALA A 236 12.98 10.80 -1.44
CA ALA A 236 14.19 11.14 -0.73
C ALA A 236 15.39 11.43 -1.62
N ASP A 237 16.46 11.86 -0.96
CA ASP A 237 17.61 12.49 -1.60
C ASP A 237 18.51 11.47 -2.31
N CYS A 238 18.85 10.34 -1.67
CA CYS A 238 19.70 9.33 -2.31
C CYS A 238 19.35 7.88 -1.94
N ILE A 239 19.61 6.97 -2.88
CA ILE A 239 19.55 5.52 -2.68
C ILE A 239 20.96 4.95 -2.80
N GLN A 240 21.41 4.23 -1.79
CA GLN A 240 22.61 3.41 -1.84
C GLN A 240 22.22 1.97 -2.17
N ILE A 241 22.69 1.47 -3.30
CA ILE A 241 22.62 0.06 -3.67
C ILE A 241 23.92 -0.59 -3.21
N VAL A 242 23.81 -1.45 -2.19
CA VAL A 242 24.96 -2.08 -1.55
C VAL A 242 25.47 -3.23 -2.42
N HIS A 243 26.76 -3.21 -2.74
CA HIS A 243 27.42 -4.26 -3.49
C HIS A 243 28.57 -4.87 -2.69
N THR A 244 28.84 -6.15 -2.95
CA THR A 244 30.08 -6.81 -2.48
C THR A 244 30.92 -7.19 -3.69
N ARG A 245 32.19 -7.56 -3.47
CA ARG A 245 33.08 -8.02 -4.55
C ARG A 245 32.55 -9.25 -5.30
N GLU A 246 31.72 -10.04 -4.63
CA GLU A 246 31.25 -11.34 -5.11
C GLU A 246 29.77 -11.33 -5.51
N VAL A 247 28.97 -10.42 -4.93
CA VAL A 247 27.52 -10.35 -5.12
C VAL A 247 27.09 -8.92 -5.38
N GLN A 248 26.45 -8.71 -6.53
CA GLN A 248 25.85 -7.44 -6.89
C GLN A 248 24.46 -7.29 -6.25
N ASN A 249 24.08 -6.06 -5.89
CA ASN A 249 22.78 -5.71 -5.31
C ASN A 249 22.38 -6.55 -4.09
N CYS A 250 23.11 -6.40 -2.98
CA CYS A 250 22.82 -7.07 -1.72
C CYS A 250 21.61 -6.47 -0.97
N GLY A 251 21.21 -5.26 -1.34
CA GLY A 251 20.06 -4.55 -0.78
C GLY A 251 20.20 -3.05 -0.97
N LYS A 252 19.12 -2.32 -0.74
CA LYS A 252 19.03 -0.88 -0.93
C LYS A 252 18.84 -0.17 0.41
N ILE A 253 19.59 0.91 0.61
CA ILE A 253 19.43 1.81 1.76
C ILE A 253 18.98 3.17 1.24
N TYR A 254 17.90 3.70 1.81
CA TYR A 254 17.32 4.98 1.46
C TYR A 254 17.75 6.04 2.47
N TYR A 255 18.26 7.16 1.99
CA TYR A 255 18.66 8.27 2.85
C TYR A 255 17.85 9.53 2.51
N GLU A 256 17.33 10.17 3.56
CA GLU A 256 16.66 11.46 3.50
C GLU A 256 17.33 12.42 4.48
N SER A 257 17.63 13.62 4.04
CA SER A 257 18.18 14.71 4.85
C SER A 257 17.10 15.77 5.09
N LYS A 258 16.84 16.11 6.35
CA LYS A 258 15.94 17.21 6.73
C LYS A 258 16.65 18.24 7.59
N ARG A 259 16.71 19.48 7.08
CA ARG A 259 17.18 20.67 7.79
C ARG A 259 15.99 21.49 8.27
N THR A 260 15.59 21.26 9.51
CA THR A 260 14.38 21.85 10.09
C THR A 260 14.55 22.02 11.58
N LYS A 261 13.99 23.11 12.13
CA LYS A 261 14.06 23.42 13.56
C LYS A 261 13.13 22.57 14.43
N ASP A 262 12.06 22.04 13.85
CA ASP A 262 11.04 21.25 14.56
C ASP A 262 10.78 19.95 13.81
N PHE A 263 10.94 18.81 14.49
CA PHE A 263 10.68 17.49 13.91
C PHE A 263 9.17 17.24 13.74
N GLN A 264 8.73 16.82 12.55
CA GLN A 264 7.32 16.46 12.30
C GLN A 264 7.16 14.96 12.05
N LYS A 265 6.22 14.32 12.77
CA LYS A 265 5.90 12.89 12.58
C LYS A 265 5.41 12.55 11.17
N SER A 266 4.82 13.52 10.46
CA SER A 266 4.35 13.35 9.08
C SER A 266 5.46 13.06 8.06
N TRP A 267 6.73 13.31 8.40
CA TRP A 267 7.86 12.94 7.54
C TRP A 267 8.09 11.45 7.51
N ILE A 268 7.91 10.77 8.65
CA ILE A 268 8.06 9.32 8.78
C ILE A 268 7.02 8.63 7.89
N GLU A 269 5.76 9.06 7.95
CA GLU A 269 4.67 8.49 7.14
C GLU A 269 4.92 8.64 5.63
N LYS A 270 5.37 9.83 5.18
CA LYS A 270 5.71 10.07 3.78
C LYS A 270 6.92 9.26 3.33
N PHE A 271 7.97 9.23 4.15
CA PHE A 271 9.20 8.50 3.85
C PHE A 271 8.94 6.99 3.74
N LYS A 272 8.09 6.42 4.60
CA LYS A 272 7.62 5.03 4.47
C LYS A 272 6.89 4.77 3.15
N ALA A 273 6.01 5.68 2.74
CA ALA A 273 5.30 5.53 1.47
C ALA A 273 6.29 5.51 0.30
N ASP A 274 7.28 6.41 0.30
CA ASP A 274 8.31 6.47 -0.74
C ASP A 274 9.23 5.23 -0.74
N MET A 275 9.56 4.68 0.45
CA MET A 275 10.32 3.44 0.56
C MET A 275 9.59 2.24 -0.08
N ARG A 276 8.25 2.19 0.04
CA ARG A 276 7.43 1.14 -0.57
C ARG A 276 7.41 1.25 -2.08
N ASP A 277 7.18 2.45 -2.61
CA ASP A 277 7.12 2.68 -4.06
C ASP A 277 8.45 2.33 -4.76
N LYS A 278 9.58 2.53 -4.07
CA LYS A 278 10.92 2.25 -4.61
C LYS A 278 11.50 0.88 -4.22
N GLY A 279 10.78 0.11 -3.40
CA GLY A 279 11.19 -1.23 -2.94
C GLY A 279 12.53 -1.22 -2.21
N VAL A 280 12.68 -0.34 -1.21
CA VAL A 280 13.93 -0.17 -0.45
C VAL A 280 13.90 -0.95 0.87
N ASP A 281 15.00 -1.60 1.23
CA ASP A 281 15.08 -2.49 2.40
C ASP A 281 15.24 -1.75 3.73
N VAL A 282 16.00 -0.65 3.75
CA VAL A 282 16.32 0.10 4.97
C VAL A 282 16.17 1.60 4.72
N GLY A 283 15.52 2.31 5.65
CA GLY A 283 15.35 3.76 5.59
C GLY A 283 16.11 4.48 6.70
N VAL A 284 16.81 5.56 6.34
CA VAL A 284 17.59 6.40 7.25
C VAL A 284 17.24 7.86 7.02
N LEU A 285 16.74 8.51 8.07
CA LEU A 285 16.43 9.92 8.11
C LEU A 285 17.52 10.65 8.91
N VAL A 286 18.28 11.51 8.22
CA VAL A 286 19.30 12.37 8.81
C VAL A 286 18.66 13.71 9.13
N SER A 287 18.55 14.04 10.41
CA SER A 287 17.94 15.29 10.87
C SER A 287 18.87 16.03 11.85
N GLU A 288 18.85 17.36 11.81
CA GLU A 288 19.55 18.19 12.80
C GLU A 288 18.84 18.17 14.16
N VAL A 289 17.51 18.03 14.15
CA VAL A 289 16.67 17.98 15.36
C VAL A 289 16.01 16.61 15.47
N LEU A 290 16.22 15.94 16.61
CA LEU A 290 15.62 14.65 16.92
C LEU A 290 14.19 14.81 17.47
N PRO A 291 13.35 13.75 17.39
CA PRO A 291 12.06 13.74 18.08
C PRO A 291 12.21 13.99 19.58
N SER A 292 11.23 14.64 20.20
CA SER A 292 11.24 15.01 21.64
C SER A 292 11.45 13.82 22.59
N ASP A 293 11.17 12.60 22.12
CA ASP A 293 11.26 11.36 22.88
C ASP A 293 12.65 10.67 22.73
N MET A 294 13.63 11.32 22.08
CA MET A 294 14.94 10.75 21.78
C MET A 294 16.10 11.72 22.05
N ASP A 295 17.06 11.26 22.87
CA ASP A 295 18.29 12.00 23.16
C ASP A 295 19.44 11.68 22.18
N ARG A 296 19.36 10.56 21.44
CA ARG A 296 20.37 10.06 20.48
C ARG A 296 19.72 9.31 19.31
N MET A 297 20.51 8.89 18.31
CA MET A 297 20.00 8.07 17.20
C MET A 297 19.19 6.86 17.67
N GLY A 298 18.19 6.49 16.87
CA GLY A 298 17.28 5.40 17.21
C GLY A 298 16.34 5.02 16.07
N LEU A 299 15.55 3.98 16.33
CA LEU A 299 14.58 3.43 15.38
C LEU A 299 13.18 3.89 15.76
N VAL A 300 12.53 4.65 14.89
CA VAL A 300 11.14 5.11 15.09
C VAL A 300 10.30 4.59 13.95
N ASP A 301 9.26 3.83 14.28
CA ASP A 301 8.34 3.20 13.33
C ASP A 301 9.06 2.42 12.21
N GLY A 302 10.24 1.84 12.46
CA GLY A 302 11.00 1.09 11.44
C GLY A 302 11.91 1.93 10.55
N ILE A 303 12.05 3.24 10.80
CA ILE A 303 13.00 4.13 10.14
C ILE A 303 14.08 4.55 11.13
N TRP A 304 15.34 4.51 10.71
CA TRP A 304 16.45 4.99 11.52
C TRP A 304 16.53 6.51 11.47
N ILE A 305 16.46 7.17 12.62
CA ILE A 305 16.61 8.62 12.74
C ILE A 305 17.94 8.90 13.43
N CYS A 306 18.80 9.70 12.81
CA CYS A 306 20.12 10.03 13.34
C CYS A 306 20.57 11.44 12.97
N THR A 307 21.57 11.93 13.68
CA THR A 307 22.28 13.16 13.31
C THR A 307 23.32 12.90 12.22
N PHE A 308 23.82 13.95 11.56
CA PHE A 308 24.85 13.83 10.52
C PHE A 308 26.16 13.19 11.02
N GLU A 309 26.51 13.40 12.29
CA GLU A 309 27.70 12.77 12.88
C GLU A 309 27.50 11.27 13.10
N GLU A 310 26.34 10.88 13.61
CA GLU A 310 25.98 9.48 13.88
C GLU A 310 25.77 8.67 12.59
N PHE A 311 25.25 9.31 11.53
CA PHE A 311 25.08 8.73 10.20
C PHE A 311 26.35 8.04 9.68
N LYS A 312 27.52 8.62 9.93
CA LYS A 312 28.82 8.09 9.46
C LYS A 312 29.12 6.71 10.02
N GLY A 313 28.74 6.44 11.27
CA GLY A 313 28.87 5.13 11.91
C GLY A 313 27.70 4.21 11.57
N LEU A 314 26.48 4.76 11.54
CA LEU A 314 25.26 4.01 11.25
C LEU A 314 25.28 3.40 9.85
N SER A 315 25.73 4.14 8.84
CA SER A 315 25.84 3.64 7.45
C SER A 315 26.71 2.37 7.36
N SER A 316 27.80 2.28 8.14
CA SER A 316 28.66 1.09 8.15
C SER A 316 27.96 -0.12 8.76
N VAL A 317 27.22 0.08 9.85
CA VAL A 317 26.48 -0.98 10.54
C VAL A 317 25.33 -1.49 9.67
N LEU A 318 24.55 -0.58 9.09
CA LEU A 318 23.43 -0.94 8.22
C LEU A 318 23.91 -1.70 6.97
N ARG A 319 25.00 -1.24 6.36
CA ARG A 319 25.62 -1.92 5.22
C ARG A 319 26.05 -3.36 5.54
N ASP A 320 26.72 -3.58 6.67
CA ASP A 320 27.10 -4.93 7.12
C ASP A 320 25.89 -5.82 7.40
N GLY A 321 24.83 -5.25 8.00
CA GLY A 321 23.56 -5.93 8.24
C GLY A 321 22.90 -6.42 6.94
N VAL A 322 22.77 -5.53 5.95
CA VAL A 322 22.20 -5.85 4.63
C VAL A 322 22.98 -6.97 3.94
N ILE A 323 24.32 -6.92 3.97
CA ILE A 323 25.18 -7.95 3.38
C ILE A 323 24.96 -9.31 4.05
N LYS A 324 24.93 -9.36 5.38
CA LYS A 324 24.72 -10.61 6.14
C LYS A 324 23.34 -11.23 5.87
N ILE A 325 22.30 -10.41 5.79
CA ILE A 325 20.94 -10.85 5.46
C ILE A 325 20.91 -11.43 4.05
N ASN A 326 21.55 -10.76 3.08
CA ASN A 326 21.62 -11.26 1.71
C ASN A 326 22.37 -12.60 1.62
N HIS A 327 23.49 -12.74 2.33
CA HIS A 327 24.20 -14.01 2.41
C HIS A 327 23.33 -15.13 3.01
N ALA A 328 22.55 -14.84 4.06
CA ALA A 328 21.62 -15.80 4.64
C ALA A 328 20.52 -16.21 3.64
N ARG A 329 19.92 -15.26 2.90
CA ARG A 329 18.91 -15.54 1.86
C ARG A 329 19.49 -16.39 0.72
N LYS A 330 20.71 -16.11 0.28
CA LYS A 330 21.38 -16.87 -0.80
C LYS A 330 21.72 -18.31 -0.40
N ILE A 331 21.93 -18.57 0.89
CA ILE A 331 22.11 -19.93 1.42
C ILE A 331 20.78 -20.71 1.37
N GLU A 332 19.64 -20.04 1.51
CA GLU A 332 18.30 -20.66 1.37
C GLU A 332 17.85 -20.88 -0.08
N GLU A 333 18.20 -19.98 -1.02
CA GLU A 333 17.86 -20.12 -2.45
C GLU A 333 18.43 -21.39 -3.12
N ASN A 334 19.57 -21.89 -2.62
CA ASN A 334 20.18 -23.14 -3.11
C ASN A 334 19.44 -24.43 -2.66
N LYS A 335 18.33 -24.31 -1.92
CA LYS A 335 17.40 -25.39 -1.60
C LYS A 335 16.09 -25.17 -2.36
N THR A 336 16.12 -25.43 -3.66
CA THR A 336 14.96 -25.21 -4.54
C THR A 336 13.94 -26.33 -4.37
N ASP A 337 12.87 -26.04 -3.63
CA ASP A 337 11.61 -26.78 -3.67
C ASP A 337 10.47 -25.76 -3.78
N LYS A 338 9.39 -26.01 -4.52
CA LYS A 338 8.36 -24.97 -4.78
C LYS A 338 7.69 -24.46 -3.49
N MET A 339 7.74 -25.26 -2.42
CA MET A 339 7.32 -24.88 -1.08
C MET A 339 8.27 -23.88 -0.41
N SER A 340 9.58 -23.90 -0.71
CA SER A 340 10.52 -22.92 -0.16
C SER A 340 10.34 -21.53 -0.79
N LEU A 341 9.90 -21.44 -2.05
CA LEU A 341 9.56 -20.14 -2.68
C LEU A 341 8.31 -19.51 -2.04
N LEU A 342 7.26 -20.30 -1.80
CA LEU A 342 6.06 -19.82 -1.09
C LEU A 342 6.37 -19.47 0.36
N TYR A 343 7.16 -20.29 1.05
CA TYR A 343 7.59 -20.01 2.40
C TYR A 343 8.47 -18.74 2.47
N GLY A 344 9.39 -18.56 1.51
CA GLY A 344 10.25 -17.38 1.39
C GLY A 344 9.45 -16.11 1.09
N TYR A 345 8.41 -16.18 0.27
CA TYR A 345 7.50 -15.06 0.06
C TYR A 345 6.67 -14.77 1.32
N LEU A 346 6.08 -15.79 1.95
CA LEU A 346 5.26 -15.62 3.17
C LEU A 346 6.06 -15.14 4.39
N THR A 347 7.36 -15.39 4.42
CA THR A 347 8.28 -14.90 5.46
C THR A 347 9.03 -13.63 5.05
N SER A 348 8.80 -13.13 3.83
CA SER A 348 9.46 -11.92 3.35
C SER A 348 8.96 -10.67 4.08
N THR A 349 9.86 -9.69 4.16
CA THR A 349 9.53 -8.33 4.59
C THR A 349 8.48 -7.70 3.68
N GLU A 350 8.52 -7.98 2.38
CA GLU A 350 7.53 -7.51 1.40
C GLU A 350 6.11 -7.98 1.76
N PHE A 351 5.92 -9.27 2.01
CA PHE A 351 4.63 -9.82 2.41
C PHE A 351 4.16 -9.25 3.77
N SER A 352 5.07 -9.16 4.74
CA SER A 352 4.77 -8.59 6.06
C SER A 352 4.29 -7.14 5.94
N MET A 353 4.97 -6.32 5.14
CA MET A 353 4.59 -4.94 4.87
C MET A 353 3.26 -4.81 4.12
N GLN A 354 2.97 -5.71 3.17
CA GLN A 354 1.68 -5.75 2.48
C GLN A 354 0.54 -6.08 3.45
N ILE A 355 0.73 -7.06 4.33
CA ILE A 355 -0.26 -7.45 5.34
C ILE A 355 -0.44 -6.33 6.38
N GLU A 356 0.64 -5.71 6.84
CA GLU A 356 0.57 -4.55 7.75
C GLU A 356 -0.22 -3.41 7.12
N ALA A 357 0.02 -3.06 5.86
CA ALA A 357 -0.74 -2.02 5.16
C ALA A 357 -2.24 -2.34 5.06
N ILE A 358 -2.58 -3.61 4.80
CA ILE A 358 -3.97 -4.07 4.77
C ILE A 358 -4.60 -3.92 6.17
N VAL A 359 -3.90 -4.35 7.22
CA VAL A 359 -4.36 -4.27 8.61
C VAL A 359 -4.51 -2.82 9.06
N GLU A 360 -3.57 -1.93 8.72
CA GLU A 360 -3.65 -0.49 8.97
C GLU A 360 -4.88 0.13 8.27
N GLY A 361 -5.12 -0.23 7.01
CA GLY A 361 -6.30 0.20 6.27
C GLY A 361 -7.61 -0.22 6.96
N PHE A 362 -7.71 -1.49 7.37
CA PHE A 362 -8.86 -1.99 8.13
C PHE A 362 -9.01 -1.32 9.50
N THR A 363 -7.91 -1.06 10.20
CA THR A 363 -7.93 -0.42 11.52
C THR A 363 -8.39 1.03 11.41
N THR A 364 -7.96 1.74 10.37
CA THR A 364 -8.38 3.11 10.06
C THR A 364 -9.88 3.14 9.72
N MET A 365 -10.33 2.30 8.79
CA MET A 365 -11.75 2.19 8.42
C MET A 365 -12.65 1.86 9.62
N LYS A 366 -12.19 0.97 10.52
CA LYS A 366 -12.92 0.64 11.74
C LYS A 366 -13.01 1.85 12.68
N THR A 367 -11.93 2.61 12.82
CA THR A 367 -11.88 3.80 13.68
C THR A 367 -12.77 4.91 13.14
N ASP A 368 -12.78 5.11 11.83
CA ASP A 368 -13.67 6.07 11.15
C ASP A 368 -15.13 5.69 11.36
N LEU A 369 -15.48 4.42 11.13
CA LEU A 369 -16.84 3.91 11.34
C LEU A 369 -17.31 4.09 12.79
N GLU A 370 -16.47 3.80 13.78
CA GLU A 370 -16.81 4.02 15.20
C GLU A 370 -16.93 5.51 15.56
N THR A 371 -16.21 6.38 14.86
CA THR A 371 -16.34 7.83 15.01
C THR A 371 -17.63 8.34 14.38
N GLU A 372 -18.00 7.84 13.20
CA GLU A 372 -19.28 8.12 12.55
C GLU A 372 -20.46 7.67 13.39
N LYS A 373 -20.43 6.45 13.95
CA LYS A 373 -21.47 5.95 14.85
C LYS A 373 -21.68 6.86 16.05
N ARG A 374 -20.59 7.29 16.72
CA ARG A 374 -20.67 8.20 17.88
C ARG A 374 -21.20 9.58 17.49
N SER A 375 -20.74 10.11 16.36
CA SER A 375 -21.23 11.37 15.79
C SER A 375 -22.73 11.31 15.49
N MET A 376 -23.17 10.26 14.79
CA MET A 376 -24.56 10.10 14.38
C MET A 376 -25.47 9.88 15.60
N ALA A 377 -25.05 9.10 16.59
CA ALA A 377 -25.79 8.95 17.85
C ALA A 377 -26.01 10.29 18.56
N ARG A 378 -24.99 11.17 18.58
CA ARG A 378 -25.12 12.53 19.12
C ARG A 378 -26.13 13.35 18.30
N ILE A 379 -26.04 13.31 16.97
CA ILE A 379 -26.96 14.04 16.07
C ILE A 379 -28.40 13.56 16.25
N TRP A 380 -28.63 12.25 16.30
CA TRP A 380 -29.94 11.67 16.56
C TRP A 380 -30.50 12.15 17.89
N LYS A 381 -29.73 12.07 18.98
CA LYS A 381 -30.18 12.55 20.29
C LYS A 381 -30.47 14.06 20.32
N GLN A 382 -29.71 14.85 19.56
CA GLN A 382 -29.97 16.28 19.43
C GLN A 382 -31.27 16.56 18.65
N ARG A 383 -31.50 15.84 17.55
CA ARG A 383 -32.73 15.96 16.76
C ARG A 383 -33.95 15.48 17.53
N ASP A 384 -33.81 14.39 18.27
CA ASP A 384 -34.87 13.83 19.13
C ASP A 384 -35.35 14.87 20.15
N LYS A 385 -34.41 15.50 20.89
CA LYS A 385 -34.74 16.62 21.79
C LYS A 385 -35.38 17.82 21.09
N GLN A 386 -34.99 18.11 19.85
CA GLN A 386 -35.62 19.19 19.08
C GLN A 386 -37.06 18.83 18.70
N ILE A 387 -37.29 17.59 18.29
CA ILE A 387 -38.62 17.07 17.96
C ILE A 387 -39.51 17.09 19.21
N GLU A 388 -39.03 16.57 20.35
CA GLU A 388 -39.73 16.65 21.64
C GLU A 388 -40.12 18.08 21.98
N LYS A 389 -39.16 19.02 21.91
CA LYS A 389 -39.44 20.44 22.21
C LYS A 389 -40.51 21.05 21.30
N VAL A 390 -40.47 20.74 20.00
CA VAL A 390 -41.49 21.23 19.05
C VAL A 390 -42.85 20.60 19.36
N LEU A 391 -42.88 19.31 19.69
CA LEU A 391 -44.08 18.58 20.05
C LEU A 391 -44.69 19.14 21.33
N ASP A 392 -43.91 19.35 22.38
CA ASP A 392 -44.34 19.96 23.64
C ASP A 392 -44.89 21.38 23.43
N ASN A 393 -44.21 22.20 22.63
CA ASN A 393 -44.71 23.53 22.29
C ASN A 393 -46.02 23.47 21.52
N THR A 394 -46.16 22.51 20.59
CA THR A 394 -47.39 22.33 19.80
C THR A 394 -48.55 21.85 20.67
N ILE A 395 -48.30 20.90 21.59
CA ILE A 395 -49.27 20.45 22.60
C ILE A 395 -49.66 21.60 23.51
N GLY A 396 -48.68 22.34 24.04
CA GLY A 396 -48.92 23.48 24.92
C GLY A 396 -49.73 24.58 24.23
N MET A 397 -49.41 24.90 22.97
CA MET A 397 -50.20 25.84 22.17
C MET A 397 -51.62 25.33 21.96
N TYR A 398 -51.78 24.09 21.48
CA TYR A 398 -53.11 23.50 21.25
C TYR A 398 -53.95 23.46 22.53
N GLY A 399 -53.38 22.99 23.64
CA GLY A 399 -54.03 22.96 24.95
C GLY A 399 -54.40 24.35 25.48
N SER A 400 -53.52 25.35 25.29
CA SER A 400 -53.80 26.74 25.68
C SER A 400 -54.96 27.33 24.88
N ILE A 401 -54.97 27.15 23.55
CA ILE A 401 -56.03 27.69 22.72
C ILE A 401 -57.35 26.93 22.97
N LYS A 402 -57.34 25.60 23.12
CA LYS A 402 -58.53 24.80 23.49
C LYS A 402 -59.06 25.16 24.87
N GLY A 403 -58.19 25.49 25.84
CA GLY A 403 -58.59 25.99 27.16
C GLY A 403 -59.27 27.36 27.13
N ILE A 404 -58.85 28.26 26.22
CA ILE A 404 -59.41 29.60 26.06
C ILE A 404 -60.71 29.59 25.23
N ALA A 405 -60.73 28.84 24.12
CA ALA A 405 -61.82 28.85 23.14
C ALA A 405 -62.83 27.70 23.32
N GLY A 406 -62.58 26.77 24.26
CA GLY A 406 -63.44 25.62 24.52
C GLY A 406 -63.65 24.73 23.29
N ASN A 407 -64.89 24.26 23.10
CA ASN A 407 -65.28 23.36 22.00
C ASN A 407 -65.29 24.02 20.61
N ALA A 408 -64.93 25.31 20.48
CA ALA A 408 -64.87 25.99 19.19
C ALA A 408 -63.66 25.56 18.33
N ILE A 409 -62.70 24.83 18.90
CA ILE A 409 -61.51 24.33 18.20
C ILE A 409 -61.61 22.83 18.01
N GLY A 410 -61.40 22.39 16.76
CA GLY A 410 -61.44 20.99 16.39
C GLY A 410 -60.40 20.12 17.11
N ASN A 411 -60.78 18.87 17.35
CA ASN A 411 -59.97 17.85 18.00
C ASN A 411 -58.83 17.34 17.11
N VAL A 412 -57.60 17.33 17.64
CA VAL A 412 -56.43 16.76 16.94
C VAL A 412 -56.22 15.33 17.41
N LYS A 413 -56.63 14.35 16.59
CA LYS A 413 -56.62 12.91 16.91
C LYS A 413 -55.30 12.38 17.48
N ALA A 414 -54.14 12.94 17.07
CA ALA A 414 -52.83 12.51 17.57
C ALA A 414 -52.55 12.92 19.03
N LEU A 415 -53.36 13.81 19.59
CA LEU A 415 -53.25 14.32 20.97
C LEU A 415 -54.40 13.84 21.87
N GLU A 416 -55.26 12.96 21.36
CA GLU A 416 -56.40 12.43 22.08
C GLU A 416 -56.13 11.03 22.60
N LEU A 417 -56.65 10.75 23.79
CA LEU A 417 -56.66 9.41 24.33
C LEU A 417 -57.71 8.60 23.55
N PRO A 418 -57.41 7.38 23.08
CA PRO A 418 -58.30 6.58 22.24
C PRO A 418 -59.61 6.10 22.93
N TYR A 419 -59.91 6.59 24.14
CA TYR A 419 -61.07 6.20 24.95
C TYR A 419 -62.08 7.33 25.19
N SER A 420 -61.93 8.52 24.57
CA SER A 420 -62.84 9.66 24.81
C SER A 420 -64.18 9.62 24.07
N ASP A 421 -64.43 8.63 23.20
CA ASP A 421 -65.63 8.57 22.36
C ASP A 421 -66.82 7.80 22.99
N ILE A 422 -66.86 7.58 24.32
CA ILE A 422 -67.87 6.70 24.94
C ILE A 422 -69.05 7.42 25.64
N GLU A 423 -69.04 8.73 25.90
CA GLU A 423 -70.20 9.36 26.57
C GLU A 423 -70.58 10.71 25.99
N GLU A 424 -71.54 10.71 25.05
CA GLU A 424 -72.61 11.72 24.93
C GLU A 424 -73.67 11.27 23.89
N GLU A 425 -74.38 10.18 24.19
CA GLU A 425 -75.73 9.95 23.66
C GLU A 425 -76.70 9.78 24.84
N LYS A 426 -77.28 10.90 25.28
CA LYS A 426 -78.60 10.95 25.92
C LYS A 426 -79.32 12.25 25.59
#